data_AF-A0A433RJF2-F1
#
_entry.id   AF-A0A433RJF2-F1
#
_cell.length_a   1.000
_cell.length_b   1.000
_cell.length_c   1.000
_cell.angle_alpha   90.00
_cell.angle_beta   90.00
_cell.angle_gamma   90.00
#
_symmetry.space_group_name_H-M   'P 1'
#
loop_
_entity.id
_entity.type
_entity.pdbx_description
1 polymer ?
#
loop_
_entity_poly.entity_id
_entity_poly.type
_entity_poly.pdbx_seq_one_letter_code
_entity_poly.pdbx_strand_id
1 'polypeptide(L)'
;MLMFTIDYGTGVIHTVEGDLNDAKTAALEGMAYTQTDVKILNENGAEILVSHWYGVEPSEDDEVLAQFGSYGFYSEWQEGN
;
A
#
# COMPACT_ATOMS: atom_id res chain seq x y z
N MET A 1 -12.10 11.92 13.93
CA MET A 1 -11.38 10.69 13.50
C MET A 1 -11.69 10.52 12.03
N LEU A 2 -10.66 10.26 11.22
CA LEU A 2 -10.84 9.94 9.82
C LEU A 2 -10.92 8.41 9.68
N MET A 3 -11.56 7.97 8.61
CA MET A 3 -11.68 6.56 8.26
C MET A 3 -10.97 6.36 6.93
N PHE A 4 -10.09 5.37 6.87
CA PHE A 4 -9.33 5.01 5.69
C PHE A 4 -9.58 3.55 5.33
N THR A 5 -9.79 3.29 4.04
CA THR A 5 -9.88 1.93 3.52
C THR A 5 -8.59 1.57 2.83
N ILE A 6 -8.00 0.43 3.20
CA ILE A 6 -6.87 -0.17 2.54
C ILE A 6 -7.42 -1.24 1.60
N ASP A 7 -7.19 -1.07 0.30
CA ASP A 7 -7.51 -2.04 -0.73
C ASP A 7 -6.20 -2.70 -1.18
N TYR A 8 -6.11 -4.01 -0.94
CA TYR A 8 -4.95 -4.81 -1.30
C TYR A 8 -5.02 -5.36 -2.73
N GLY A 9 -5.99 -4.96 -3.56
CA GLY A 9 -6.11 -5.43 -4.95
C GLY A 9 -6.50 -6.91 -5.11
N THR A 10 -6.72 -7.62 -4.00
CA THR A 10 -7.08 -9.05 -3.94
C THR A 10 -8.58 -9.29 -3.69
N GLY A 11 -9.36 -8.21 -3.55
CA GLY A 11 -10.74 -8.25 -3.05
C GLY A 11 -10.84 -8.26 -1.52
N VAL A 12 -9.70 -8.28 -0.82
CA VAL A 12 -9.64 -8.04 0.64
C VAL A 12 -9.50 -6.54 0.89
N ILE A 13 -10.41 -6.00 1.69
CA ILE A 13 -10.37 -4.62 2.17
C ILE A 13 -10.21 -4.60 3.69
N HIS A 14 -9.43 -3.65 4.20
CA HIS A 14 -9.26 -3.42 5.62
C HIS A 14 -9.52 -1.95 5.94
N THR A 15 -10.27 -1.67 7.00
CA THR A 15 -10.61 -0.30 7.36
C THR A 15 -9.98 0.09 8.69
N VAL A 16 -9.37 1.27 8.71
CA VAL A 16 -8.66 1.83 9.85
C VAL A 16 -9.30 3.16 10.24
N GLU A 17 -9.58 3.32 11.53
CA GLU A 17 -9.93 4.62 12.11
C GLU A 17 -8.68 5.25 12.73
N GLY A 18 -8.35 6.48 12.34
CA GLY A 18 -7.13 7.12 12.82
C GLY A 18 -6.68 8.27 11.92
N ASP A 19 -5.37 8.42 11.81
CA ASP A 19 -4.72 9.30 10.83
C ASP A 19 -4.12 8.51 9.64
N LEU A 20 -3.52 9.23 8.69
CA LEU A 20 -2.94 8.62 7.50
C LEU A 20 -1.73 7.73 7.80
N ASN A 21 -0.99 8.01 8.88
CA ASN A 21 0.15 7.18 9.28
C ASN A 21 -0.32 5.86 9.89
N ASP A 22 -1.43 5.87 10.64
CA ASP A 22 -2.07 4.64 11.13
C ASP A 22 -2.48 3.74 9.95
N ALA A 23 -3.08 4.34 8.91
CA ALA A 23 -3.46 3.63 7.69
C ALA A 23 -2.25 3.06 6.92
N LYS A 24 -1.17 3.84 6.78
CA LYS A 24 0.09 3.35 6.16
C LYS A 24 0.70 2.19 6.94
N THR A 25 0.71 2.28 8.27
CA THR A 25 1.26 1.22 9.14
C THR A 25 0.45 -0.06 9.00
N ALA A 26 -0.88 0.02 9.10
CA ALA A 26 -1.75 -1.13 8.91
C ALA A 26 -1.64 -1.72 7.49
N ALA A 27 -1.47 -0.87 6.46
CA ALA A 27 -1.27 -1.33 5.10
C ALA A 27 0.02 -2.17 4.99
N LEU A 28 1.14 -1.66 5.51
CA LEU A 28 2.44 -2.36 5.54
C LEU A 28 2.35 -3.75 6.18
N GLU A 29 1.62 -3.87 7.30
CA GLU A 29 1.41 -5.15 7.98
C GLU A 29 0.65 -6.16 7.11
N GLY A 30 -0.27 -5.67 6.26
CA GLY A 30 -1.09 -6.50 5.36
C GLY A 30 -0.52 -6.70 3.95
N MET A 31 0.54 -6.00 3.54
CA MET A 31 1.13 -6.15 2.18
C MET A 31 1.79 -7.50 1.95
N ALA A 32 2.13 -8.20 3.03
CA ALA A 32 2.70 -9.53 2.93
C ALA A 32 1.72 -10.44 2.18
N TYR A 33 2.19 -11.04 1.09
CA TYR A 33 1.47 -12.04 0.27
C TYR A 33 0.39 -11.53 -0.69
N THR A 34 0.24 -10.22 -0.91
CA THR A 34 -0.78 -9.70 -1.86
C THR A 34 -0.26 -9.66 -3.31
N GLN A 35 1.02 -9.34 -3.52
CA GLN A 35 1.68 -9.25 -4.84
C GLN A 35 0.89 -8.43 -5.86
N THR A 36 0.24 -7.38 -5.38
CA THR A 36 -0.69 -6.52 -6.12
C THR A 36 -0.62 -5.13 -5.51
N ASP A 37 -0.95 -4.10 -6.30
CA ASP A 37 -0.93 -2.71 -5.83
C ASP A 37 -1.81 -2.53 -4.59
N VAL A 38 -1.30 -1.76 -3.63
CA VAL A 38 -1.98 -1.47 -2.38
C VAL A 38 -2.39 -0.01 -2.38
N LYS A 39 -3.67 0.24 -2.16
CA LYS A 39 -4.27 1.57 -2.21
C LYS A 39 -4.81 1.94 -0.84
N ILE A 40 -4.65 3.20 -0.47
CA ILE A 40 -5.34 3.80 0.67
C ILE A 40 -6.37 4.77 0.10
N LEU A 41 -7.62 4.59 0.51
CA LEU A 41 -8.77 5.40 0.12
C LEU A 41 -9.28 6.16 1.33
N ASN A 42 -9.79 7.37 1.10
CA ASN A 42 -10.49 8.14 2.13
C ASN A 42 -11.92 7.63 2.36
N GLU A 43 -12.63 8.25 3.31
CA GLU A 43 -14.01 7.91 3.66
C GLU A 43 -15.03 8.00 2.51
N ASN A 44 -14.71 8.75 1.45
CA ASN A 44 -15.54 8.88 0.25
C ASN A 44 -15.19 7.85 -0.83
N GLY A 45 -14.24 6.94 -0.55
CA GLY A 45 -13.72 5.97 -1.52
C GLY A 45 -12.83 6.59 -2.59
N ALA A 46 -12.28 7.80 -2.38
CA ALA A 46 -11.29 8.36 -3.28
C ALA A 46 -9.90 7.85 -2.88
N GLU A 47 -9.12 7.42 -3.87
CA GLU A 47 -7.73 7.02 -3.69
C GLU A 47 -6.91 8.24 -3.27
N ILE A 48 -6.19 8.11 -2.16
CA ILE A 48 -5.29 9.17 -1.67
C ILE A 48 -3.83 8.77 -1.78
N LEU A 49 -3.55 7.47 -1.67
CA LEU A 49 -2.20 6.93 -1.84
C LEU A 49 -2.25 5.58 -2.51
N VAL A 50 -1.20 5.28 -3.26
CA VAL A 50 -0.94 3.96 -3.84
C VAL A 50 0.53 3.59 -3.65
N SER A 51 0.76 2.30 -3.43
CA SER A 51 2.09 1.68 -3.49
C SER A 51 2.02 0.54 -4.49
N HIS A 52 2.88 0.58 -5.49
CA HIS A 52 2.85 -0.38 -6.59
C HIS A 52 3.70 -1.60 -6.29
N TRP A 53 3.19 -2.78 -6.65
CA TRP A 53 3.96 -4.02 -6.57
C TRP A 53 4.78 -4.23 -7.85
N TYR A 54 6.09 -4.38 -7.67
CA TYR A 54 7.02 -4.78 -8.71
C TYR A 54 7.50 -6.19 -8.44
N GLY A 55 7.10 -7.17 -9.26
CA GLY A 55 7.48 -8.59 -9.13
C GLY A 55 8.92 -8.91 -9.55
N VAL A 56 9.85 -8.01 -9.25
CA VAL A 56 11.28 -8.09 -9.58
C VAL A 56 12.10 -7.55 -8.41
N GLU A 57 13.39 -7.91 -8.33
CA GLU A 57 14.29 -7.30 -7.35
C GLU A 57 14.45 -5.79 -7.64
N PRO A 58 14.40 -4.91 -6.62
CA PRO A 58 14.63 -3.48 -6.82
C PRO A 58 16.08 -3.21 -7.25
N SER A 59 16.25 -2.22 -8.10
CA SER A 59 17.54 -1.61 -8.46
C SER A 59 17.96 -0.52 -7.46
N GLU A 60 19.20 -0.04 -7.56
CA GLU A 60 19.71 1.01 -6.65
C GLU A 60 18.98 2.35 -6.77
N ASP A 61 18.32 2.59 -7.91
CA ASP A 61 17.58 3.82 -8.19
C ASP A 61 16.09 3.73 -7.78
N ASP A 62 15.62 2.58 -7.31
CA ASP A 62 14.21 2.39 -6.94
C ASP A 62 13.92 2.91 -5.53
N GLU A 63 12.83 3.68 -5.40
CA GLU A 63 12.30 4.12 -4.10
C GLU A 63 11.48 2.99 -3.46
N VAL A 64 12.12 2.22 -2.59
CA VAL A 64 11.56 0.99 -2.00
C VAL A 64 10.93 1.25 -0.64
N LEU A 65 9.63 0.96 -0.53
CA LEU A 65 8.91 0.93 0.74
C LEU A 65 9.14 -0.38 1.50
N ALA A 66 9.02 -1.51 0.80
CA ALA A 66 9.19 -2.84 1.39
C ALA A 66 9.65 -3.84 0.32
N GLN A 67 10.70 -4.61 0.61
CA GLN A 67 11.22 -5.66 -0.27
C GLN A 67 10.94 -7.05 0.29
N PHE A 68 10.53 -7.97 -0.58
CA PHE A 68 10.21 -9.35 -0.25
C PHE A 68 11.19 -10.30 -0.94
N GLY A 69 12.41 -10.37 -0.41
CA GLY A 69 13.50 -11.15 -1.01
C GLY A 69 13.77 -10.72 -2.46
N SER A 70 13.95 -11.69 -3.36
CA SER A 70 14.09 -11.45 -4.80
C SER A 70 12.77 -11.58 -5.58
N TYR A 71 11.64 -11.76 -4.88
CA TYR A 71 10.33 -11.97 -5.52
C TYR A 71 9.65 -10.68 -5.95
N GLY A 72 9.98 -9.57 -5.29
CA GLY A 72 9.44 -8.27 -5.61
C GLY A 72 9.57 -7.26 -4.49
N PHE A 73 9.17 -6.02 -4.78
CA PHE A 73 9.12 -4.92 -3.84
C PHE A 73 7.89 -4.04 -4.07
N TYR A 74 7.55 -3.28 -3.03
CA TYR A 74 6.59 -2.20 -3.08
C TYR A 74 7.32 -0.86 -3.18
N SER A 75 6.87 0.02 -4.08
CA SER A 75 7.40 1.39 -4.13
C SER A 75 7.00 2.20 -2.91
N GLU A 76 7.72 3.30 -2.65
CA GLU A 76 7.23 4.36 -1.79
C GLU A 76 5.81 4.82 -2.17
N TRP A 77 5.13 5.39 -1.18
CA TRP A 77 3.77 5.88 -1.34
C TRP A 77 3.71 7.03 -2.34
N GLN A 78 2.88 6.89 -3.36
CA GLN A 78 2.60 7.92 -4.35
C GLN A 78 1.19 8.47 -4.15
N GLU A 79 0.97 9.73 -4.52
CA GLU A 79 -0.38 10.33 -4.47
C GLU A 79 -1.32 9.59 -5.42
N GLY A 80 -2.52 9.28 -4.92
CA GLY A 80 -3.59 8.68 -5.71
C GLY A 80 -4.12 9.63 -6.78
N ASN A 81 -4.60 9.06 -7.89
CA ASN A 81 -5.18 9.79 -9.03
C ASN A 81 -6.69 10.07 -8.89
#